data_AF-Q6VUZ1-F1
#
_entry.id   AF-Q6VUZ1-F1
#
_cell.length_a   1.000
_cell.length_b   1.000
_cell.length_c   1.000
_cell.angle_alpha   90.00
_cell.angle_beta   90.00
_cell.angle_gamma   90.00
#
_symmetry.space_group_name_H-M   'P 1'
#
loop_
_entity.id
_entity.type
_entity.pdbx_description
1 polymer ?
#
loop_
_entity_poly.entity_id
_entity_poly.type
_entity_poly.pdbx_seq_one_letter_code
_entity_poly.pdbx_strand_id
1 'polypeptide(L)'
;IVKWNLDAAIKAHKGDKDALAKIVVDRIDVHYQPGHGFTSMGETKEADGKYFISDNKFSKDRFLPVGPLHPENSQLIDISGSKMKLVHDSPVYSEPHDSIVIRRDIIKPKQIYNIDDFPLAVKSPKDNRVERNGKKVTAYLTSQAPAFGMSEFKVKRGDEVTIILTNLDKVEDLTHGFAIPNYNINFVVSPQETKSITFKADKPGVYWCYCTH
;
A
#
# COMPACT_ATOMS: atom_id res chain seq x y z
N ILE A 1 -16.71 -17.13 -14.76
CA ILE A 1 -17.67 -16.05 -14.39
C ILE A 1 -18.92 -16.14 -15.25
N VAL A 2 -20.11 -15.88 -14.68
CA VAL A 2 -21.39 -15.88 -15.38
C VAL A 2 -21.95 -14.45 -15.43
N LYS A 3 -22.19 -13.92 -16.64
CA LYS A 3 -22.87 -12.65 -16.86
C LYS A 3 -24.36 -12.92 -17.01
N TRP A 4 -25.19 -12.27 -16.20
CA TRP A 4 -26.63 -12.50 -16.18
C TRP A 4 -27.43 -11.20 -16.05
N ASN A 5 -28.67 -11.21 -16.55
CA ASN A 5 -29.57 -10.06 -16.53
C ASN A 5 -30.59 -10.19 -15.38
N LEU A 6 -30.58 -9.22 -14.47
CA LEU A 6 -31.44 -9.21 -13.29
C LEU A 6 -32.93 -9.11 -13.63
N ASP A 7 -33.32 -8.25 -14.57
CA ASP A 7 -34.72 -8.07 -14.94
C ASP A 7 -35.32 -9.33 -15.58
N ALA A 8 -34.55 -10.02 -16.43
CA ALA A 8 -34.92 -11.30 -17.00
C ALA A 8 -35.10 -12.36 -15.90
N ALA A 9 -34.20 -12.40 -14.91
CA ALA A 9 -34.32 -13.30 -13.77
C ALA A 9 -35.58 -13.01 -12.94
N ILE A 10 -35.89 -11.72 -12.69
CA ILE A 10 -37.11 -11.31 -11.96
C ILE A 10 -38.37 -11.72 -12.74
N LYS A 11 -38.40 -11.50 -14.06
CA LYS A 11 -39.54 -11.91 -14.91
C LYS A 11 -39.73 -13.42 -14.92
N ALA A 12 -38.65 -14.17 -15.09
CA ALA A 12 -38.68 -15.63 -15.05
C ALA A 12 -39.19 -16.14 -13.70
N HIS A 13 -38.74 -15.53 -12.59
CA HIS A 13 -39.22 -15.87 -11.25
C HIS A 13 -40.73 -15.61 -11.06
N LYS A 14 -41.29 -14.60 -11.75
CA LYS A 14 -42.73 -14.29 -11.76
C LYS A 14 -43.54 -15.19 -12.73
N GLY A 15 -42.92 -16.16 -13.39
CA GLY A 15 -43.60 -17.14 -14.24
C GLY A 15 -43.49 -16.90 -15.75
N ASP A 16 -42.77 -15.86 -16.19
CA ASP A 16 -42.47 -15.65 -17.62
C ASP A 16 -41.39 -16.65 -18.08
N LYS A 17 -41.83 -17.77 -18.66
CA LYS A 17 -40.93 -18.83 -19.13
C LYS A 17 -40.00 -18.38 -20.26
N ASP A 18 -40.41 -17.40 -21.06
CA ASP A 18 -39.60 -16.92 -22.18
C ASP A 18 -38.41 -16.09 -21.71
N ALA A 19 -38.50 -15.50 -20.51
CA ALA A 19 -37.41 -14.77 -19.89
C ALA A 19 -36.24 -15.70 -19.45
N LEU A 20 -36.47 -17.00 -19.25
CA LEU A 20 -35.44 -17.96 -18.85
C LEU A 20 -34.26 -17.98 -19.83
N ALA A 21 -34.55 -17.94 -21.13
CA ALA A 21 -33.53 -17.94 -22.18
C ALA A 21 -32.68 -16.66 -22.21
N LYS A 22 -33.08 -15.62 -21.48
CA LYS A 22 -32.44 -14.30 -21.45
C LYS A 22 -31.70 -14.02 -20.14
N ILE A 23 -31.73 -14.95 -19.17
CA ILE A 23 -31.05 -14.76 -17.87
C ILE A 23 -29.54 -14.77 -18.07
N VAL A 24 -28.99 -15.88 -18.58
CA VAL A 24 -27.55 -16.01 -18.79
C VAL A 24 -27.20 -15.42 -20.16
N VAL A 25 -26.48 -14.31 -20.17
CA VAL A 25 -26.11 -13.61 -21.42
C VAL A 25 -24.69 -13.95 -21.88
N ASP A 26 -23.83 -14.38 -20.94
CA ASP A 26 -22.49 -14.85 -21.27
C ASP A 26 -21.85 -15.69 -20.16
N ARG A 27 -20.83 -16.47 -20.52
CA ARG A 27 -19.95 -17.19 -19.59
C ARG A 27 -18.52 -17.08 -20.08
N ILE A 28 -17.58 -16.93 -19.16
CA ILE A 28 -16.16 -16.93 -19.46
C ILE A 28 -15.42 -17.79 -18.43
N ASP A 29 -14.48 -18.59 -18.91
CA ASP A 29 -13.59 -19.36 -18.05
C ASP A 29 -12.53 -18.43 -17.44
N VAL A 30 -12.27 -18.65 -16.15
CA VAL A 30 -11.28 -17.92 -15.35
C VAL A 30 -10.38 -18.90 -14.63
N HIS A 31 -9.16 -18.47 -14.31
CA HIS A 31 -8.04 -19.35 -14.09
C HIS A 31 -7.30 -18.99 -12.80
N TYR A 32 -7.55 -19.67 -11.67
CA TYR A 32 -8.56 -20.71 -11.43
C TYR A 32 -9.18 -20.54 -10.04
N GLN A 33 -10.38 -21.08 -9.87
CA GLN A 33 -11.15 -21.00 -8.62
C GLN A 33 -11.39 -19.53 -8.24
N PRO A 34 -12.27 -18.81 -8.98
CA PRO A 34 -12.61 -17.44 -8.66
C PRO A 34 -13.20 -17.34 -7.26
N GLY A 35 -12.72 -16.37 -6.48
CA GLY A 35 -13.32 -15.92 -5.23
C GLY A 35 -14.26 -14.74 -5.49
N HIS A 36 -13.80 -13.55 -5.10
CA HIS A 36 -14.53 -12.31 -5.36
C HIS A 36 -14.28 -11.78 -6.77
N GLY A 37 -15.13 -10.85 -7.21
CA GLY A 37 -14.84 -10.04 -8.39
C GLY A 37 -15.53 -8.69 -8.35
N PHE A 38 -14.91 -7.72 -9.02
CA PHE A 38 -15.18 -6.30 -8.84
C PHE A 38 -15.36 -5.63 -10.18
N THR A 39 -16.26 -4.65 -10.28
CA THR A 39 -16.38 -3.82 -11.48
C THR A 39 -15.82 -2.42 -11.25
N SER A 40 -15.38 -1.78 -12.34
CA SER A 40 -15.01 -0.37 -12.31
C SER A 40 -16.17 0.50 -11.79
N MET A 41 -15.92 1.20 -10.67
CA MET A 41 -16.91 1.99 -9.92
C MET A 41 -18.12 1.18 -9.42
N GLY A 42 -18.01 -0.15 -9.35
CA GLY A 42 -19.11 -1.09 -9.18
C GLY A 42 -19.98 -0.94 -7.93
N GLU A 43 -19.36 -0.47 -6.84
CA GLU A 43 -20.02 -0.28 -5.54
C GLU A 43 -20.49 1.17 -5.34
N THR A 44 -20.66 1.90 -6.44
CA THR A 44 -21.11 3.29 -6.44
C THR A 44 -22.27 3.48 -7.42
N LYS A 45 -22.88 4.68 -7.40
CA LYS A 45 -23.87 5.07 -8.41
C LYS A 45 -23.26 5.32 -9.79
N GLU A 46 -21.94 5.31 -9.91
CA GLU A 46 -21.17 5.64 -11.11
C GLU A 46 -20.55 4.39 -11.78
N ALA A 47 -21.07 3.19 -11.49
CA ALA A 47 -20.67 1.96 -12.15
C ALA A 47 -20.74 2.12 -13.68
N ASP A 48 -19.61 1.93 -14.37
CA ASP A 48 -19.45 2.34 -15.77
C ASP A 48 -19.54 1.19 -16.78
N GLY A 49 -19.60 -0.06 -16.30
CA GLY A 49 -19.71 -1.25 -17.13
C GLY A 49 -18.53 -1.51 -18.05
N LYS A 50 -17.32 -1.01 -17.73
CA LYS A 50 -16.13 -1.17 -18.59
C LYS A 50 -15.31 -2.41 -18.25
N TYR A 51 -14.95 -2.57 -16.98
CA TYR A 51 -14.06 -3.64 -16.54
C TYR A 51 -14.66 -4.46 -15.40
N PHE A 52 -14.32 -5.74 -15.38
CA PHE A 52 -14.51 -6.67 -14.27
C PHE A 52 -13.16 -7.30 -13.92
N ILE A 53 -12.84 -7.42 -12.65
CA ILE A 53 -11.67 -8.13 -12.14
C ILE A 53 -12.16 -9.41 -11.47
N SER A 54 -11.61 -10.56 -11.87
CA SER A 54 -11.83 -11.86 -11.23
C SER A 54 -10.61 -12.25 -10.42
N ASP A 55 -10.71 -12.24 -9.08
CA ASP A 55 -9.62 -12.67 -8.22
C ASP A 55 -9.69 -14.17 -7.99
N ASN A 56 -8.74 -14.89 -8.59
CA ASN A 56 -8.71 -16.34 -8.62
C ASN A 56 -7.65 -16.90 -7.66
N LYS A 57 -8.05 -17.92 -6.89
CA LYS A 57 -7.27 -18.45 -5.76
C LYS A 57 -6.11 -19.38 -6.14
N PHE A 58 -6.06 -19.85 -7.38
CA PHE A 58 -4.94 -20.66 -7.86
C PHE A 58 -4.49 -20.19 -9.23
N SER A 59 -3.21 -19.89 -9.41
CA SER A 59 -2.65 -19.55 -10.73
C SER A 59 -2.17 -20.76 -11.53
N LYS A 60 -1.70 -21.84 -10.88
CA LYS A 60 -1.24 -23.07 -11.53
C LYS A 60 -0.28 -22.80 -12.70
N ASP A 61 -0.70 -23.13 -13.92
CA ASP A 61 0.05 -23.08 -15.17
C ASP A 61 -0.02 -21.71 -15.87
N ARG A 62 -0.64 -20.70 -15.26
CA ARG A 62 -0.81 -19.36 -15.87
C ARG A 62 0.47 -18.53 -15.90
N PHE A 63 1.45 -18.86 -15.06
CA PHE A 63 2.72 -18.12 -14.94
C PHE A 63 3.92 -19.08 -14.95
N LEU A 64 5.13 -18.52 -15.08
CA LEU A 64 6.36 -19.29 -14.88
C LEU A 64 6.39 -19.88 -13.45
N PRO A 65 6.85 -21.12 -13.27
CA PRO A 65 6.87 -21.77 -11.97
C PRO A 65 7.86 -21.08 -11.02
N VAL A 66 7.43 -20.84 -9.78
CA VAL A 66 8.22 -20.12 -8.75
C VAL A 66 8.45 -20.96 -7.47
N GLY A 67 8.25 -22.27 -7.56
CA GLY A 67 8.37 -23.20 -6.43
C GLY A 67 7.01 -23.53 -5.79
N PRO A 68 6.98 -24.07 -4.56
CA PRO A 68 5.75 -24.58 -3.95
C PRO A 68 4.66 -23.52 -3.71
N LEU A 69 5.05 -22.26 -3.45
CA LEU A 69 4.14 -21.15 -3.23
C LEU A 69 3.99 -20.34 -4.53
N HIS A 70 2.88 -20.55 -5.23
CA HIS A 70 2.55 -19.79 -6.43
C HIS A 70 1.80 -18.50 -6.05
N PRO A 71 1.81 -17.46 -6.90
CA PRO A 71 0.93 -16.31 -6.73
C PRO A 71 -0.53 -16.70 -6.99
N GLU A 72 -1.47 -15.89 -6.56
CA GLU A 72 -2.85 -15.90 -7.07
C GLU A 72 -2.90 -15.26 -8.47
N ASN A 73 -4.07 -15.32 -9.13
CA ASN A 73 -4.25 -14.72 -10.46
C ASN A 73 -5.44 -13.76 -10.48
N SER A 74 -5.15 -12.46 -10.50
CA SER A 74 -6.15 -11.41 -10.69
C SER A 74 -6.34 -11.17 -12.19
N GLN A 75 -7.51 -11.51 -12.72
CA GLN A 75 -7.79 -11.46 -14.15
C GLN A 75 -8.65 -10.26 -14.51
N LEU A 76 -8.14 -9.39 -15.38
CA LEU A 76 -8.89 -8.26 -15.93
C LEU A 76 -9.73 -8.73 -17.13
N ILE A 77 -11.02 -8.40 -17.10
CA ILE A 77 -12.01 -8.77 -18.09
C ILE A 77 -12.68 -7.48 -18.60
N ASP A 78 -12.62 -7.25 -19.91
CA ASP A 78 -13.40 -6.21 -20.59
C ASP A 78 -14.86 -6.68 -20.67
N ILE A 79 -15.76 -5.88 -20.10
CA ILE A 79 -17.20 -6.13 -20.07
C ILE A 79 -18.01 -5.03 -20.78
N SER A 80 -17.34 -4.12 -21.49
CA SER A 80 -17.96 -2.99 -22.21
C SER A 80 -18.84 -3.44 -23.37
N GLY A 81 -18.58 -4.63 -23.92
CA GLY A 81 -19.36 -5.25 -24.98
C GLY A 81 -20.46 -6.19 -24.49
N SER A 82 -21.18 -6.78 -25.46
CA SER A 82 -22.14 -7.85 -25.19
C SER A 82 -21.46 -9.10 -24.61
N LYS A 83 -20.25 -9.42 -25.10
CA LYS A 83 -19.42 -10.54 -24.67
C LYS A 83 -18.24 -10.11 -23.80
N MET A 84 -17.98 -10.87 -22.75
CA MET A 84 -16.82 -10.70 -21.87
C MET A 84 -15.55 -11.12 -22.61
N LYS A 85 -14.46 -10.37 -22.41
CA LYS A 85 -13.15 -10.72 -22.97
C LYS A 85 -12.09 -10.66 -21.88
N LEU A 86 -11.42 -11.79 -21.62
CA LEU A 86 -10.24 -11.81 -20.78
C LEU A 86 -9.12 -11.03 -21.50
N VAL A 87 -8.59 -9.98 -20.86
CA VAL A 87 -7.58 -9.11 -21.46
C VAL A 87 -6.22 -9.19 -20.76
N HIS A 88 -6.17 -9.62 -19.50
CA HIS A 88 -4.92 -9.70 -18.75
C HIS A 88 -4.99 -10.66 -17.56
N ASP A 89 -3.85 -11.29 -17.26
CA ASP A 89 -3.60 -12.09 -16.06
C ASP A 89 -2.50 -11.41 -15.25
N SER A 90 -2.79 -11.06 -13.99
CA SER A 90 -1.84 -10.44 -13.06
C SER A 90 -1.47 -11.41 -11.93
N PRO A 91 -0.20 -11.80 -11.77
CA PRO A 91 0.24 -12.51 -10.58
C PRO A 91 0.20 -11.56 -9.39
N VAL A 92 -0.51 -11.95 -8.32
CA VAL A 92 -0.63 -11.15 -7.10
C VAL A 92 -0.17 -11.97 -5.89
N TYR A 93 0.41 -11.29 -4.90
CA TYR A 93 0.96 -11.94 -3.71
C TYR A 93 0.04 -11.79 -2.49
N SER A 94 -0.03 -12.85 -1.70
CA SER A 94 -0.74 -12.95 -0.42
C SER A 94 -2.27 -12.86 -0.53
N GLU A 95 -2.84 -13.56 -1.51
CA GLU A 95 -4.27 -13.81 -1.66
C GLU A 95 -5.16 -12.57 -1.42
N PRO A 96 -5.13 -11.55 -2.30
CA PRO A 96 -6.11 -10.47 -2.24
C PRO A 96 -7.53 -11.05 -2.17
N HIS A 97 -8.28 -10.61 -1.16
CA HIS A 97 -9.64 -11.10 -0.93
C HIS A 97 -10.67 -10.24 -1.66
N ASP A 98 -10.48 -8.92 -1.63
CA ASP A 98 -11.46 -7.95 -2.06
C ASP A 98 -10.76 -6.70 -2.62
N SER A 99 -11.40 -5.98 -3.53
CA SER A 99 -10.86 -4.76 -4.13
C SER A 99 -11.96 -3.85 -4.66
N ILE A 100 -11.66 -2.55 -4.74
CA ILE A 100 -12.51 -1.57 -5.41
C ILE A 100 -11.69 -0.83 -6.47
N VAL A 101 -12.37 -0.43 -7.54
CA VAL A 101 -11.76 0.32 -8.65
C VAL A 101 -12.42 1.68 -8.73
N ILE A 102 -11.65 2.73 -8.41
CA ILE A 102 -12.13 4.12 -8.38
C ILE A 102 -11.53 4.91 -9.55
N ARG A 103 -12.29 5.83 -10.14
CA ARG A 103 -11.74 6.74 -11.15
C ARG A 103 -10.68 7.66 -10.54
N ARG A 104 -9.62 7.92 -11.30
CA ARG A 104 -8.49 8.76 -10.88
C ARG A 104 -8.86 10.19 -10.49
N ASP A 105 -9.93 10.76 -11.06
CA ASP A 105 -10.33 12.16 -10.80
C ASP A 105 -10.96 12.36 -9.41
N ILE A 106 -11.35 11.28 -8.74
CA ILE A 106 -11.93 11.29 -7.39
C ILE A 106 -10.81 11.35 -6.33
N ILE A 107 -9.66 10.72 -6.59
CA ILE A 107 -8.55 10.63 -5.65
C ILE A 107 -7.55 11.76 -5.93
N LYS A 108 -7.27 12.58 -4.90
CA LYS A 108 -6.27 13.65 -4.95
C LYS A 108 -5.24 13.45 -3.84
N PRO A 109 -4.18 12.64 -4.06
CA PRO A 109 -3.14 12.42 -3.07
C PRO A 109 -2.34 13.70 -2.79
N LYS A 110 -1.73 13.78 -1.61
CA LYS A 110 -0.71 14.80 -1.30
C LYS A 110 0.63 14.41 -1.91
N GLN A 111 1.38 15.38 -2.42
CA GLN A 111 2.72 15.17 -2.99
C GLN A 111 3.82 15.20 -1.90
N ILE A 112 3.64 16.04 -0.88
CA ILE A 112 4.50 16.14 0.30
C ILE A 112 3.63 16.27 1.55
N TYR A 113 4.21 16.03 2.73
CA TYR A 113 3.50 16.18 4.00
C TYR A 113 3.44 17.66 4.42
N ASN A 114 2.61 17.97 5.42
CA ASN A 114 2.71 19.24 6.12
C ASN A 114 3.61 19.04 7.35
N ILE A 115 4.65 19.85 7.48
CA ILE A 115 5.61 19.74 8.60
C ILE A 115 4.95 19.96 9.97
N ASP A 116 3.80 20.63 9.99
CA ASP A 116 3.00 20.86 11.20
C ASP A 116 2.13 19.66 11.61
N ASP A 117 2.05 18.59 10.81
CA ASP A 117 1.27 17.38 11.12
C ASP A 117 1.86 16.62 12.34
N PHE A 118 3.12 16.89 12.71
CA PHE A 118 3.78 16.29 13.87
C PHE A 118 4.23 17.36 14.86
N PRO A 119 3.71 17.39 16.11
CA PRO A 119 3.96 18.48 17.06
C PRO A 119 5.43 18.71 17.45
N LEU A 120 6.27 17.68 17.36
CA LEU A 120 7.70 17.75 17.70
C LEU A 120 8.61 17.84 16.46
N ALA A 121 8.06 18.20 15.30
CA ALA A 121 8.85 18.37 14.09
C ALA A 121 9.99 19.38 14.28
N VAL A 122 11.18 19.01 13.81
CA VAL A 122 12.38 19.84 13.82
C VAL A 122 12.41 20.63 12.53
N LYS A 123 12.12 21.93 12.58
CA LYS A 123 11.84 22.74 11.39
C LYS A 123 13.08 23.39 10.76
N SER A 124 14.22 23.28 11.41
CA SER A 124 15.48 23.88 10.96
C SER A 124 16.67 23.00 11.35
N PRO A 125 17.72 22.92 10.51
CA PRO A 125 18.96 22.24 10.89
C PRO A 125 19.64 22.83 12.13
N LYS A 126 19.27 24.04 12.55
CA LYS A 126 19.78 24.65 13.79
C LYS A 126 19.16 24.07 15.06
N ASP A 127 18.02 23.40 14.93
CA ASP A 127 17.25 22.88 16.06
C ASP A 127 17.56 21.40 16.38
N ASN A 128 18.51 20.81 15.64
CA ASN A 128 19.06 19.48 15.94
C ASN A 128 19.68 19.50 17.34
N ARG A 129 19.27 18.57 18.20
CA ARG A 129 19.74 18.53 19.59
C ARG A 129 19.49 17.18 20.23
N VAL A 130 20.18 16.94 21.35
CA VAL A 130 19.97 15.78 22.20
C VAL A 130 19.54 16.27 23.56
N GLU A 131 18.35 15.89 24.00
CA GLU A 131 17.81 16.20 25.32
C GLU A 131 17.91 14.95 26.21
N ARG A 132 18.29 15.14 27.48
CA ARG A 132 18.37 14.05 28.46
C ARG A 132 17.49 14.37 29.66
N ASN A 133 16.60 13.45 29.98
CA ASN A 133 15.82 13.43 31.21
C ASN A 133 16.06 12.10 31.94
N GLY A 134 17.07 12.09 32.81
CA GLY A 134 17.54 10.87 33.48
C GLY A 134 18.05 9.82 32.47
N LYS A 135 17.38 8.66 32.43
CA LYS A 135 17.65 7.57 31.48
C LYS A 135 16.94 7.74 30.12
N LYS A 136 16.03 8.71 29.99
CA LYS A 136 15.38 9.01 28.72
C LYS A 136 16.22 10.00 27.95
N VAL A 137 16.53 9.68 26.71
CA VAL A 137 17.31 10.53 25.80
C VAL A 137 16.52 10.72 24.52
N THR A 138 16.27 11.96 24.12
CA THR A 138 15.58 12.28 22.86
C THR A 138 16.56 12.98 21.94
N ALA A 139 16.86 12.37 20.79
CA ALA A 139 17.62 13.00 19.71
C ALA A 139 16.65 13.57 18.68
N TYR A 140 16.63 14.89 18.55
CA TYR A 140 15.90 15.62 17.53
C TYR A 140 16.83 15.83 16.34
N LEU A 141 16.47 15.26 15.20
CA LEU A 141 17.26 15.20 13.99
C LEU A 141 16.46 15.75 12.81
N THR A 142 17.19 16.31 11.86
CA THR A 142 16.71 16.69 10.53
C THR A 142 17.42 15.83 9.50
N SER A 143 16.78 15.62 8.35
CA SER A 143 17.40 15.14 7.13
C SER A 143 17.15 16.17 6.03
N GLN A 144 18.19 16.43 5.25
CA GLN A 144 18.12 17.19 4.00
C GLN A 144 19.21 16.63 3.10
N ALA A 145 18.82 16.12 1.93
CA ALA A 145 19.74 15.37 1.08
C ALA A 145 21.06 16.16 0.85
N PRO A 146 22.25 15.56 1.07
CA PRO A 146 22.51 14.13 1.32
C PRO A 146 22.82 13.77 2.80
N ALA A 147 22.45 14.60 3.78
CA ALA A 147 22.94 14.45 5.15
C ALA A 147 21.86 14.50 6.23
N PHE A 148 22.12 13.81 7.34
CA PHE A 148 21.47 14.13 8.60
C PHE A 148 22.06 15.40 9.20
N GLY A 149 21.24 16.12 9.96
CA GLY A 149 21.65 17.34 10.65
C GLY A 149 22.61 17.13 11.81
N MET A 150 22.91 15.88 12.17
CA MET A 150 23.90 15.52 13.20
C MET A 150 24.73 14.33 12.73
N SER A 151 26.05 14.43 12.81
CA SER A 151 26.98 13.37 12.41
C SER A 151 27.15 12.28 13.47
N GLU A 152 27.03 12.64 14.75
CA GLU A 152 27.08 11.70 15.88
C GLU A 152 26.31 12.23 17.10
N PHE A 153 25.77 11.32 17.91
CA PHE A 153 25.29 11.61 19.27
C PHE A 153 25.69 10.49 20.22
N LYS A 154 25.84 10.83 21.51
CA LYS A 154 26.32 9.89 22.54
C LYS A 154 25.21 9.58 23.54
N VAL A 155 24.99 8.29 23.78
CA VAL A 155 24.06 7.76 24.78
C VAL A 155 24.81 6.84 25.73
N LYS A 156 24.21 6.53 26.88
CA LYS A 156 24.73 5.56 27.83
C LYS A 156 24.04 4.23 27.62
N ARG A 157 24.79 3.15 27.86
CA ARG A 157 24.20 1.80 27.90
C ARG A 157 23.04 1.78 28.90
N GLY A 158 21.88 1.32 28.45
CA GLY A 158 20.65 1.23 29.22
C GLY A 158 19.74 2.46 29.14
N ASP A 159 20.13 3.51 28.40
CA ASP A 159 19.23 4.63 28.09
C ASP A 159 18.04 4.15 27.24
N GLU A 160 16.88 4.75 27.47
CA GLU A 160 15.72 4.71 26.59
C GLU A 160 15.87 5.88 25.61
N VAL A 161 16.21 5.58 24.37
CA VAL A 161 16.55 6.54 23.32
C VAL A 161 15.38 6.69 22.38
N THR A 162 14.87 7.91 22.24
CA THR A 162 13.90 8.30 21.21
C THR A 162 14.62 9.08 20.13
N ILE A 163 14.54 8.63 18.89
CA ILE A 163 14.94 9.42 17.72
C ILE A 163 13.68 10.08 17.17
N ILE A 164 13.73 11.39 16.95
CA ILE A 164 12.72 12.16 16.22
C ILE A 164 13.41 12.71 14.98
N LEU A 165 13.02 12.25 13.80
CA LEU A 165 13.63 12.64 12.54
C LEU A 165 12.60 13.35 11.67
N THR A 166 12.92 14.58 11.26
CA THR A 166 12.14 15.39 10.32
C THR A 166 12.86 15.49 8.98
N ASN A 167 12.17 15.21 7.88
CA ASN A 167 12.69 15.46 6.53
C ASN A 167 12.36 16.89 6.09
N LEU A 168 13.39 17.71 5.86
CA LEU A 168 13.26 19.10 5.47
C LEU A 168 13.20 19.32 3.95
N ASP A 169 13.37 18.26 3.15
CA ASP A 169 13.25 18.35 1.71
C ASP A 169 11.82 18.69 1.29
N LYS A 170 11.73 19.52 0.24
CA LYS A 170 10.47 20.04 -0.32
C LYS A 170 10.22 19.54 -1.75
N VAL A 171 10.98 18.53 -2.15
CA VAL A 171 10.89 17.88 -3.46
C VAL A 171 10.05 16.63 -3.27
N GLU A 172 8.99 16.48 -4.07
CA GLU A 172 8.18 15.24 -4.11
C GLU A 172 9.08 14.03 -4.34
N ASP A 173 8.74 12.90 -3.70
CA ASP A 173 9.47 11.64 -3.79
C ASP A 173 10.92 11.65 -3.24
N LEU A 174 11.41 12.79 -2.71
CA LEU A 174 12.72 12.86 -2.05
C LEU A 174 12.66 12.33 -0.61
N THR A 175 12.37 11.04 -0.53
CA THR A 175 12.18 10.28 0.70
C THR A 175 13.51 9.85 1.28
N HIS A 176 13.65 9.99 2.60
CA HIS A 176 14.78 9.45 3.35
C HIS A 176 14.35 8.23 4.18
N GLY A 177 15.34 7.50 4.69
CA GLY A 177 15.15 6.52 5.73
C GLY A 177 16.08 6.74 6.91
N PHE A 178 15.88 5.99 7.97
CA PHE A 178 16.79 5.96 9.11
C PHE A 178 16.87 4.54 9.65
N ALA A 179 18.07 3.98 9.61
CA ALA A 179 18.35 2.65 10.14
C ALA A 179 19.48 2.65 11.15
N ILE A 180 19.33 1.80 12.17
CA ILE A 180 20.38 1.44 13.12
C ILE A 180 20.59 -0.08 13.03
N PRO A 181 21.65 -0.57 12.37
CA PRO A 181 21.99 -1.99 12.36
C PRO A 181 22.10 -2.55 13.77
N ASN A 182 21.82 -3.85 13.91
CA ASN A 182 21.85 -4.59 15.19
C ASN A 182 20.83 -4.16 16.25
N TYR A 183 20.06 -3.11 15.98
CA TYR A 183 18.90 -2.67 16.76
C TYR A 183 17.56 -2.99 16.08
N ASN A 184 17.58 -3.55 14.86
CA ASN A 184 16.39 -3.83 14.06
C ASN A 184 15.49 -2.60 13.86
N ILE A 185 16.13 -1.44 13.66
CA ILE A 185 15.45 -0.17 13.42
C ILE A 185 15.65 0.17 11.96
N ASN A 186 14.56 0.36 11.24
CA ASN A 186 14.49 0.94 9.91
C ASN A 186 13.11 1.57 9.73
N PHE A 187 13.05 2.87 9.44
CA PHE A 187 11.82 3.55 9.09
C PHE A 187 12.06 4.58 7.98
N VAL A 188 10.99 4.90 7.26
CA VAL A 188 10.98 5.84 6.13
C VAL A 188 10.41 7.18 6.58
N VAL A 189 11.00 8.29 6.15
CA VAL A 189 10.52 9.66 6.41
C VAL A 189 10.43 10.45 5.09
N SER A 190 9.20 10.67 4.64
CA SER A 190 8.89 11.34 3.38
C SER A 190 9.10 12.86 3.47
N PRO A 191 9.18 13.61 2.37
CA PRO A 191 9.33 15.07 2.38
C PRO A 191 8.34 15.77 3.33
N GLN A 192 8.87 16.64 4.21
CA GLN A 192 8.14 17.35 5.27
C GLN A 192 7.50 16.45 6.35
N GLU A 193 7.73 15.14 6.35
CA GLU A 193 7.24 14.23 7.37
C GLU A 193 8.18 14.24 8.59
N THR A 194 7.63 13.96 9.78
CA THR A 194 8.40 13.62 10.97
C THR A 194 7.96 12.26 11.48
N LYS A 195 8.92 11.39 11.79
CA LYS A 195 8.66 10.13 12.50
C LYS A 195 9.58 10.00 13.70
N SER A 196 9.15 9.17 14.64
CA SER A 196 9.96 8.83 15.80
C SER A 196 9.98 7.34 16.06
N ILE A 197 11.06 6.91 16.72
CA ILE A 197 11.18 5.57 17.25
C ILE A 197 11.88 5.62 18.59
N THR A 198 11.41 4.81 19.54
CA THR A 198 12.04 4.65 20.85
C THR A 198 12.60 3.24 20.96
N PHE A 199 13.85 3.14 21.42
CA PHE A 199 14.52 1.87 21.66
C PHE A 199 15.42 1.96 22.90
N LYS A 200 15.80 0.81 23.45
CA LYS A 200 16.74 0.75 24.56
C LYS A 200 18.14 0.56 24.02
N ALA A 201 19.07 1.46 24.33
CA ALA A 201 20.48 1.33 23.98
C ALA A 201 21.20 0.33 24.91
N ASP A 202 20.85 -0.95 24.83
CA ASP A 202 21.28 -2.01 25.75
C ASP A 202 22.68 -2.62 25.49
N LYS A 203 23.29 -2.32 24.34
CA LYS A 203 24.59 -2.84 23.89
C LYS A 203 25.61 -1.69 23.82
N PRO A 204 26.81 -1.85 24.39
CA PRO A 204 27.87 -0.84 24.27
C PRO A 204 28.54 -0.92 22.88
N GLY A 205 28.99 0.22 22.35
CA GLY A 205 29.76 0.27 21.11
C GLY A 205 29.43 1.49 20.25
N VAL A 206 29.99 1.49 19.05
CA VAL A 206 29.66 2.45 17.99
C VAL A 206 28.61 1.82 17.09
N TYR A 207 27.49 2.53 16.89
CA TYR A 207 26.41 2.12 16.02
C TYR A 207 26.22 3.18 14.95
N TRP A 208 26.36 2.78 13.69
CA TRP A 208 26.11 3.65 12.56
C TRP A 208 24.61 3.88 12.39
N CYS A 209 24.24 5.14 12.23
CA CYS A 209 22.92 5.52 11.75
C CYS A 209 23.07 5.94 10.28
N TYR A 210 22.25 5.40 9.38
CA TYR A 210 22.37 5.69 7.95
C TYR A 210 21.00 5.77 7.27
N CYS A 211 20.99 6.48 6.14
CA CYS A 211 19.82 6.59 5.28
C CYS A 211 19.66 5.32 4.44
N THR A 212 18.46 4.74 4.40
CA THR A 212 18.15 3.53 3.62
C THR A 212 17.52 3.81 2.26
N HIS A 213 17.34 5.09 1.92
CA HIS A 213 16.78 5.61 0.66
C HIS A 213 17.75 6.65 0.10
#